data_AF-A0A3B9N2U3-F1
#
_entry.id   AF-A0A3B9N2U3-F1
#
_cell.length_a   1.000
_cell.length_b   1.000
_cell.length_c   1.000
_cell.angle_alpha   90.00
_cell.angle_beta   90.00
_cell.angle_gamma   90.00
#
_symmetry.space_group_name_H-M   'P 1'
#
loop_
_entity.id
_entity.type
_entity.pdbx_description
1 polymer ?
#
loop_
_entity_poly.entity_id
_entity_poly.type
_entity_poly.pdbx_seq_one_letter_code
_entity_poly.pdbx_strand_id
1 'polypeptide(L)'
;MDNLLRDKTRSKYNKTVNTAKDCNFLSKEIHLATNRTISASTLRRFFGLLPCKSNLSSYNLDTLAIFCGEKDFQNFILINSKNKSDKIDKQNANKSAINQLSQFTLNSISKRTLGGFEKTIPREDLNRELNRFIQSEFL
;
A
#
# COMPACT_ATOMS: atom_id res chain seq x y z
N MET A 1 -7.25 1.48 5.63
CA MET A 1 -6.20 0.50 6.02
C MET A 1 -5.62 0.84 7.40
N ASP A 2 -5.61 2.12 7.79
CA ASP A 2 -5.11 2.64 9.08
C ASP A 2 -6.00 2.31 10.32
N ASN A 3 -7.29 2.03 10.13
CA ASN A 3 -8.22 1.85 11.26
C ASN A 3 -7.88 0.65 12.15
N LEU A 4 -7.44 -0.48 11.58
CA LEU A 4 -7.15 -1.68 12.36
C LEU A 4 -5.96 -1.49 13.30
N LEU A 5 -4.89 -0.84 12.82
CA LEU A 5 -3.73 -0.53 13.66
C LEU A 5 -4.12 0.46 14.76
N ARG A 6 -4.97 1.45 14.42
CA ARG A 6 -5.51 2.42 15.37
C ARG A 6 -6.31 1.75 16.48
N ASP A 7 -7.16 0.80 16.13
CA ASP A 7 -7.98 0.04 17.09
C ASP A 7 -7.13 -0.88 17.96
N LYS A 8 -6.13 -1.57 17.38
CA LYS A 8 -5.20 -2.39 18.16
C LYS A 8 -4.35 -1.54 19.11
N THR A 9 -3.96 -0.34 18.68
CA THR A 9 -3.23 0.63 19.53
C THR A 9 -4.10 1.07 20.70
N ARG A 10 -5.39 1.36 20.48
CA ARG A 10 -6.35 1.70 21.54
C ARG A 10 -6.53 0.56 22.53
N SER A 11 -6.69 -0.66 22.00
CA SER A 11 -6.82 -1.88 22.80
C SER A 11 -5.58 -2.10 23.68
N LYS A 12 -4.37 -1.97 23.12
CA LYS A 12 -3.12 -2.10 23.87
C LYS A 12 -2.94 -1.03 24.95
N TYR A 13 -3.35 0.21 24.66
CA TYR A 13 -3.23 1.33 25.58
C TYR A 13 -4.21 1.25 26.77
N ASN A 14 -5.30 0.50 26.65
CA ASN A 14 -6.33 0.32 27.69
C ASN A 14 -6.95 1.63 28.23
N LYS A 15 -6.83 2.73 27.47
CA LYS A 15 -7.36 4.06 27.80
C LYS A 15 -7.90 4.72 26.53
N THR A 16 -8.78 5.70 26.70
CA THR A 16 -9.30 6.49 25.58
C THR A 16 -8.26 7.48 25.07
N VAL A 17 -8.22 7.71 23.76
CA VAL A 17 -7.33 8.69 23.11
C VAL A 17 -8.19 9.66 22.33
N ASN A 18 -8.72 10.67 23.03
CA ASN A 18 -9.68 11.63 22.47
C ASN A 18 -9.14 13.07 22.52
N THR A 19 -8.11 13.34 23.33
CA THR A 19 -7.56 14.67 23.53
C THR A 19 -6.08 14.74 23.17
N ALA A 20 -5.57 15.96 22.96
CA ALA A 20 -4.14 16.18 22.75
C ALA A 20 -3.29 15.73 23.96
N LYS A 21 -3.84 15.83 25.17
CA LYS A 21 -3.19 15.38 26.41
C LYS A 21 -3.03 13.86 26.41
N ASP A 22 -4.03 13.11 25.95
CA ASP A 22 -3.95 11.65 25.84
C ASP A 22 -2.86 11.22 24.84
N CYS A 23 -2.71 11.94 23.72
CA CYS A 23 -1.63 11.68 22.77
C CYS A 23 -0.25 11.95 23.38
N ASN A 24 -0.11 12.94 24.26
CA ASN A 24 1.16 13.18 24.97
C ASN A 24 1.50 12.04 25.93
N PHE A 25 0.52 11.51 26.65
CA PHE A 25 0.73 10.36 27.53
C PHE A 25 1.06 9.10 26.72
N LEU A 26 0.29 8.82 25.66
CA LEU A 26 0.54 7.68 24.80
C LEU A 26 1.93 7.74 24.14
N SER A 27 2.40 8.92 23.74
CA SER A 27 3.77 9.09 23.22
C SER A 27 4.83 8.63 24.21
N LYS A 28 4.67 8.96 25.49
CA LYS A 28 5.57 8.51 26.57
C LYS A 28 5.47 7.01 26.81
N GLU A 29 4.27 6.46 26.83
CA GLU A 29 4.03 5.03 27.04
C GLU A 29 4.61 4.18 25.89
N ILE A 30 4.46 4.64 24.65
CA ILE A 30 5.10 4.00 23.49
C ILE A 30 6.62 4.02 23.64
N HIS A 31 7.18 5.15 24.08
CA HIS A 31 8.62 5.25 24.30
C HIS A 31 9.11 4.31 25.40
N LEU A 32 8.42 4.25 26.54
CA LEU A 32 8.76 3.33 27.63
C LEU A 32 8.66 1.85 27.21
N ALA A 33 7.66 1.49 26.40
CA ALA A 33 7.44 0.11 25.98
C ALA A 33 8.35 -0.35 24.83
N THR A 34 8.77 0.55 23.94
CA THR A 34 9.45 0.18 22.68
C THR A 34 10.84 0.79 22.51
N ASN A 35 11.23 1.72 23.38
CA ASN A 35 12.41 2.57 23.26
C ASN A 35 12.47 3.38 21.93
N ARG A 36 11.33 3.57 21.26
CA ARG A 36 11.21 4.38 20.04
C ARG A 36 10.40 5.64 20.33
N THR A 37 10.56 6.67 19.53
CA THR A 37 9.89 7.94 19.75
C THR A 37 8.84 8.20 18.68
N ILE A 38 7.67 8.69 19.08
CA ILE A 38 6.65 9.16 18.16
C ILE A 38 6.06 10.45 18.72
N SER A 39 6.01 11.51 17.92
CA SER A 39 5.55 12.80 18.41
C SER A 39 4.04 12.79 18.68
N ALA A 40 3.60 13.53 19.70
CA ALA A 40 2.17 13.68 19.99
C ALA A 40 1.39 14.29 18.82
N SER A 41 2.01 15.15 18.00
CA SER A 41 1.39 15.66 16.77
C SER A 41 1.12 14.55 15.76
N THR A 42 2.03 13.58 15.65
CA THR A 42 1.87 12.42 14.77
C THR A 42 0.75 11.52 15.27
N LEU A 43 0.69 11.27 16.58
CA LEU A 43 -0.42 10.53 17.19
C LEU A 43 -1.76 11.23 17.00
N ARG A 44 -1.83 12.57 17.14
CA ARG A 44 -3.06 13.32 16.87
C ARG A 44 -3.56 13.13 15.43
N ARG A 45 -2.67 13.16 14.44
CA ARG A 45 -3.02 12.87 13.04
C ARG A 45 -3.46 11.41 12.89
N PHE A 46 -2.71 10.49 13.51
CA PHE A 46 -3.01 9.06 13.55
C PHE A 46 -4.31 8.71 14.26
N PHE A 47 -4.86 9.55 15.15
CA PHE A 47 -6.18 9.32 15.77
C PHE A 47 -7.29 10.18 15.15
N GLY A 48 -6.98 11.00 14.13
CA GLY A 48 -7.94 11.88 13.47
C GLY A 48 -8.29 13.15 14.26
N LEU A 49 -7.53 13.47 15.30
CA LEU A 49 -7.65 14.71 16.10
C LEU A 49 -6.95 15.91 15.45
N LEU A 50 -6.25 15.68 14.34
CA LEU A 50 -5.64 16.71 13.50
C LEU A 50 -5.75 16.30 12.03
N PRO A 51 -6.37 17.11 11.15
CA PRO A 51 -6.41 16.82 9.73
C PRO A 51 -5.00 16.74 9.15
N CYS A 52 -4.78 15.78 8.25
CA CYS A 52 -3.52 15.61 7.54
C CYS A 52 -3.77 15.01 6.16
N LYS A 53 -3.05 15.50 5.16
CA LYS A 53 -3.09 14.96 3.80
C LYS A 53 -2.07 13.84 3.56
N SER A 54 -1.04 13.74 4.42
CA SER A 54 0.05 12.79 4.27
C SER A 54 -0.12 11.57 5.17
N ASN A 55 0.31 10.41 4.67
CA ASN A 55 0.36 9.19 5.44
C ASN A 55 1.48 9.25 6.51
N LEU A 56 1.38 8.40 7.53
CA LEU A 56 2.49 8.18 8.46
C LEU A 56 3.69 7.58 7.71
N SER A 57 4.90 7.93 8.15
CA SER A 57 6.12 7.29 7.68
C SER A 57 6.17 5.81 8.12
N SER A 58 6.95 5.01 7.39
CA SER A 58 7.24 3.61 7.73
C SER A 58 7.73 3.46 9.16
N TYR A 59 8.66 4.32 9.60
CA TYR A 59 9.16 4.32 10.98
C TYR A 59 8.06 4.47 12.04
N ASN A 60 7.10 5.38 11.82
CA ASN A 60 6.00 5.60 12.76
C ASN A 60 5.01 4.44 12.77
N LEU A 61 4.76 3.84 11.60
CA LEU A 61 3.92 2.64 11.47
C LEU A 61 4.55 1.43 12.17
N ASP A 62 5.85 1.22 11.99
CA ASP A 62 6.59 0.15 12.67
C ASP A 62 6.59 0.36 14.18
N THR A 63 6.80 1.59 14.63
CA THR A 63 6.78 1.92 16.07
C THR A 63 5.43 1.58 16.70
N LEU A 64 4.33 1.89 16.03
CA LEU A 64 2.98 1.55 16.49
C LEU A 64 2.72 0.03 16.44
N ALA A 65 3.21 -0.66 15.41
CA ALA A 65 3.09 -2.12 15.31
C ALA A 65 3.86 -2.82 16.45
N ILE A 66 5.08 -2.38 16.73
CA ILE A 66 5.92 -2.87 17.84
C ILE A 66 5.24 -2.62 19.18
N PHE A 67 4.68 -1.42 19.38
CA PHE A 67 3.90 -1.14 20.58
C PHE A 67 2.72 -2.11 20.76
N CYS A 68 2.07 -2.49 19.66
CA CYS A 68 1.00 -3.49 19.66
C CYS A 68 1.48 -4.95 19.84
N GLY A 69 2.79 -5.20 19.98
CA GLY A 69 3.38 -6.52 20.19
C GLY A 69 3.80 -7.26 18.92
N GLU A 70 3.84 -6.58 17.77
CA GLU A 70 4.28 -7.16 16.51
C GLU A 70 5.77 -6.87 16.23
N LYS A 71 6.41 -7.64 15.34
CA LYS A 71 7.81 -7.39 14.98
C LYS A 71 8.00 -6.06 14.23
N ASP A 72 7.14 -5.80 13.26
CA ASP A 72 7.14 -4.63 12.39
C ASP A 72 5.76 -4.47 11.74
N PHE A 73 5.56 -3.39 10.98
CA PHE A 73 4.28 -3.13 10.34
C PHE A 73 3.93 -4.13 9.23
N GLN A 74 4.93 -4.70 8.55
CA GLN A 74 4.69 -5.72 7.51
C GLN A 74 4.18 -7.02 8.13
N ASN A 75 4.76 -7.45 9.25
CA ASN A 75 4.30 -8.59 10.04
C ASN A 75 2.87 -8.38 10.54
N PHE A 76 2.56 -7.17 11.02
CA PHE A 76 1.20 -6.80 11.39
C PHE A 76 0.23 -6.97 10.21
N ILE A 77 0.57 -6.48 9.01
CA ILE A 77 -0.26 -6.67 7.82
C ILE A 77 -0.41 -8.15 7.48
N LEU A 78 0.67 -8.92 7.53
CA LEU A 78 0.66 -10.34 7.18
C LEU A 78 -0.26 -11.15 8.09
N ILE A 79 -0.14 -10.98 9.41
CA ILE A 79 -0.97 -11.69 10.40
C ILE A 79 -2.45 -11.32 10.21
N ASN A 80 -2.75 -10.03 10.09
CA ASN A 80 -4.14 -9.58 9.90
C ASN A 80 -4.68 -9.88 8.49
N SER A 81 -3.81 -10.14 7.52
CA SER A 81 -4.19 -10.59 6.17
C SER A 81 -4.43 -12.10 6.10
N LYS A 82 -3.71 -12.89 6.90
CA LYS A 82 -3.95 -14.34 7.08
C LYS A 82 -5.28 -14.59 7.79
N ASN A 83 -5.65 -13.75 8.76
CA ASN A 83 -6.99 -13.79 9.36
C ASN A 83 -8.12 -13.41 8.38
N LYS A 84 -7.78 -12.93 7.18
CA LYS A 84 -8.70 -12.59 6.09
C LYS A 84 -8.67 -13.59 4.94
N SER A 85 -7.81 -14.61 4.98
CA SER A 85 -7.57 -15.56 3.88
C SER A 85 -8.55 -16.73 3.85
N ASP A 86 -9.81 -16.47 4.19
CA ASP A 86 -10.96 -17.18 3.59
C ASP A 86 -11.39 -16.53 2.25
N LYS A 87 -10.59 -15.64 1.65
CA LYS A 87 -10.98 -14.85 0.45
C LYS A 87 -10.10 -15.10 -0.78
N ILE A 88 -10.71 -15.81 -1.72
CA ILE A 88 -10.32 -16.21 -3.09
C ILE A 88 -10.04 -15.02 -4.06
N ASP A 89 -10.09 -13.76 -3.63
CA ASP A 89 -10.22 -12.60 -4.55
C ASP A 89 -8.93 -11.83 -4.93
N LYS A 90 -7.76 -12.12 -4.33
CA LYS A 90 -6.55 -11.29 -4.53
C LYS A 90 -5.95 -11.38 -5.95
N GLN A 91 -6.08 -12.50 -6.64
CA GLN A 91 -5.58 -12.63 -8.01
C GLN A 91 -6.42 -11.83 -9.02
N ASN A 92 -7.75 -11.80 -8.86
CA ASN A 92 -8.65 -11.11 -9.79
C ASN A 92 -8.56 -9.58 -9.67
N ALA A 93 -8.39 -9.06 -8.45
CA ALA A 93 -8.24 -7.62 -8.22
C ALA A 93 -6.94 -7.06 -8.85
N ASN A 94 -5.82 -7.77 -8.73
CA ASN A 94 -4.56 -7.38 -9.36
C ASN A 94 -4.66 -7.38 -10.90
N LYS A 95 -5.34 -8.39 -11.47
CA LYS A 95 -5.53 -8.49 -12.92
C LYS A 95 -6.36 -7.32 -13.47
N SER A 96 -7.38 -6.87 -12.74
CA SER A 96 -8.22 -5.73 -13.11
C SER A 96 -7.43 -4.41 -13.12
N ALA A 97 -6.67 -4.14 -12.07
CA ALA A 97 -5.86 -2.92 -11.98
C ALA A 97 -4.77 -2.85 -13.06
N ILE A 98 -4.11 -3.99 -13.34
CA ILE A 98 -3.12 -4.10 -14.43
C ILE A 98 -3.78 -3.83 -15.78
N ASN A 99 -4.96 -4.38 -16.03
CA ASN A 99 -5.68 -4.15 -17.29
C ASN A 99 -6.05 -2.66 -17.45
N GLN A 100 -6.53 -2.01 -16.40
CA GLN A 100 -6.86 -0.57 -16.44
C GLN A 100 -5.64 0.30 -16.80
N LEU A 101 -4.46 0.01 -16.23
CA LEU A 101 -3.22 0.72 -16.55
C LEU A 101 -2.78 0.48 -18.00
N SER A 102 -2.88 -0.76 -18.49
CA SER A 102 -2.61 -1.10 -19.90
C SER A 102 -3.55 -0.35 -20.83
N GLN A 103 -4.85 -0.31 -20.55
CA GLN A 103 -5.82 0.43 -21.37
C GLN A 103 -5.55 1.93 -21.37
N PHE A 104 -5.20 2.52 -20.23
CA PHE A 104 -4.81 3.94 -20.17
C PHE A 104 -3.58 4.24 -21.03
N THR A 105 -2.57 3.37 -20.97
CA THR A 105 -1.33 3.51 -21.73
C THR A 105 -1.60 3.37 -23.23
N LEU A 106 -2.34 2.34 -23.65
CA LEU A 106 -2.74 2.13 -25.04
C LEU A 106 -3.54 3.31 -25.58
N ASN A 107 -4.52 3.82 -24.83
CA ASN A 107 -5.30 4.98 -25.22
C ASN A 107 -4.45 6.26 -25.34
N SER A 108 -3.45 6.44 -24.47
CA SER A 108 -2.55 7.58 -24.53
C SER A 108 -1.61 7.53 -25.73
N ILE A 109 -1.09 6.34 -26.05
CA ILE A 109 -0.24 6.11 -27.22
C ILE A 109 -1.06 6.32 -28.49
N SER A 110 -2.24 5.72 -28.57
CA SER A 110 -3.15 5.83 -29.71
C SER A 110 -3.53 7.29 -30.02
N LYS A 111 -3.74 8.13 -29.01
CA LYS A 111 -4.03 9.57 -29.20
C LYS A 111 -2.84 10.37 -29.73
N ARG A 112 -1.61 9.88 -29.57
CA ARG A 112 -0.38 10.58 -29.98
C ARG A 112 0.14 10.09 -31.33
N THR A 113 -0.30 8.94 -31.80
CA THR A 113 0.02 8.45 -33.15
C THR A 113 -0.77 9.27 -34.18
N LEU A 114 -0.06 9.92 -35.12
CA LEU A 114 -0.61 10.87 -36.11
C LEU A 114 -1.42 10.22 -37.25
N GLY A 115 -1.99 9.04 -36.99
CA GLY A 115 -2.70 8.17 -37.91
C GLY A 115 -2.82 6.80 -37.24
N GLY A 116 -3.90 6.06 -37.52
CA GLY A 116 -4.01 4.71 -36.97
C GLY A 116 -2.89 3.80 -37.49
N PHE A 117 -2.64 2.70 -36.78
CA PHE A 117 -1.58 1.75 -37.08
C PHE A 117 -1.66 1.24 -38.54
N GLU A 118 -2.88 1.20 -39.10
CA GLU A 118 -3.14 0.85 -40.49
C GLU A 118 -2.46 1.78 -41.52
N LYS A 119 -2.08 3.00 -41.13
CA LYS A 119 -1.36 3.96 -41.98
C LYS A 119 0.17 3.86 -41.85
N THR A 120 0.67 3.00 -40.96
CA THR A 120 2.10 2.77 -40.79
C THR A 120 2.63 1.82 -41.85
N ILE A 121 3.88 1.99 -42.26
CA ILE A 121 4.54 1.06 -43.19
C ILE A 121 4.70 -0.29 -42.49
N PRO A 122 4.17 -1.40 -43.05
CA PRO A 122 4.32 -2.72 -42.45
C PRO A 122 5.79 -3.12 -42.40
N ARG A 123 6.23 -3.65 -41.26
CA ARG A 123 7.60 -4.16 -41.07
C ARG A 123 7.61 -5.68 -41.11
N GLU A 124 7.55 -6.22 -42.31
CA GLU A 124 7.47 -7.68 -42.52
C GLU A 124 8.68 -8.43 -41.96
N ASP A 125 9.88 -7.85 -42.08
CA ASP A 125 11.10 -8.43 -41.50
C ASP A 125 11.01 -8.58 -39.97
N LEU A 126 10.41 -7.58 -39.31
CA LEU A 126 10.23 -7.61 -37.86
C LEU A 126 9.18 -8.65 -37.45
N ASN A 127 8.08 -8.75 -38.21
CA ASN A 127 7.07 -9.78 -37.99
C ASN A 127 7.63 -11.19 -38.17
N ARG A 128 8.53 -11.39 -39.15
CA ARG A 128 9.22 -12.67 -39.36
C ARG A 128 10.09 -13.05 -38.15
N GLU A 129 10.90 -12.13 -37.65
CA GLU A 129 11.72 -12.40 -36.45
C GLU A 129 10.86 -12.60 -35.20
N LEU A 130 9.76 -11.84 -35.05
CA LEU A 130 8.81 -12.01 -33.94
C LEU A 130 8.15 -13.39 -33.98
N ASN A 131 7.71 -13.84 -35.15
CA ASN A 131 7.11 -15.17 -35.33
C ASN A 131 8.11 -16.28 -35.06
N ARG A 132 9.36 -16.13 -35.51
CA ARG A 132 10.46 -17.06 -35.17
C ARG A 132 10.67 -17.13 -33.66
N PHE A 133 10.64 -16.00 -32.96
CA PHE A 133 10.79 -15.97 -31.51
C PHE A 133 9.62 -16.67 -30.80
N ILE A 134 8.37 -16.40 -31.20
CA ILE A 134 7.17 -17.02 -30.62
C ILE A 134 7.17 -18.55 -30.82
N GLN A 135 7.70 -19.02 -31.94
CA GLN A 135 7.81 -20.45 -32.26
C GLN A 135 9.04 -21.14 -31.67
N SER A 136 9.96 -20.38 -31.07
CA SER A 136 11.13 -20.95 -30.41
C SER A 136 10.77 -21.54 -29.05
N GLU A 137 11.54 -22.51 -28.56
CA GLU A 137 11.32 -23.17 -27.26
C GLU A 137 11.54 -22.27 -26.03
N PHE A 138 11.73 -20.96 -26.20
CA PHE A 138 12.01 -20.00 -25.13
C PHE A 138 10.73 -19.42 -24.48
N LEU A 139 9.58 -20.08 -24.64
CA LEU A 139 8.28 -19.73 -24.03
C LEU A 139 7.72 -20.84 -23.16
#